data_AF-A0AAV3XRC7-F1
#
_entry.id   AF-A0AAV3XRC7-F1
#
_cell.length_a   1.000
_cell.length_b   1.000
_cell.length_c   1.000
_cell.angle_alpha   90.00
_cell.angle_beta   90.00
_cell.angle_gamma   90.00
#
_symmetry.space_group_name_H-M   'P 1'
#
loop_
_entity.id
_entity.type
_entity.pdbx_description
1 polymer ?
#
loop_
_entity_poly.entity_id
_entity_poly.type
_entity_poly.pdbx_seq_one_letter_code
_entity_poly.pdbx_strand_id
1 'polypeptide(L)'
;MSDIIKTQHSLAIKAKHNLDHQFDHLYRLICREESIRTAIKAVLSHQGARTAGIDGMTKKTLATETAQAELVRELQAKLKSKQFRPVPVRRVYIPKANGKQRPLGIPTLKDRQLCWAHLKREFIKISERPGVCKELGTRLVQQQEKLFELWQRVSDGTLARGDFIELVKDIRRQIVSLLQQAADYEITSKEKTPLAKTVRTCRQLLKVEGAMWLFVTTPGVEPTNNAAL
;
A
#
# COMPACT_ATOMS: atom_id res chain seq x y z
N MET A 1 -28.00 -5.96 -5.44
CA MET A 1 -26.53 -5.77 -5.45
C MET A 1 -26.25 -4.47 -6.20
N SER A 2 -25.76 -3.41 -5.52
CA SER A 2 -25.63 -2.06 -6.10
C SER A 2 -24.78 -2.07 -7.37
N ASP A 3 -25.19 -1.30 -8.38
CA ASP A 3 -24.54 -1.24 -9.69
C ASP A 3 -23.09 -0.74 -9.60
N ILE A 4 -22.73 -0.03 -8.53
CA ILE A 4 -21.35 0.38 -8.29
C ILE A 4 -20.44 -0.81 -7.96
N ILE A 5 -20.92 -1.81 -7.22
CA ILE A 5 -20.11 -2.99 -6.87
C ILE A 5 -19.84 -3.83 -8.11
N LYS A 6 -20.85 -3.99 -8.98
CA LYS A 6 -20.69 -4.64 -10.29
C LYS A 6 -19.71 -3.87 -11.17
N THR A 7 -19.82 -2.54 -11.18
CA THR A 7 -18.89 -1.67 -11.93
C THR A 7 -17.47 -1.82 -11.41
N GLN A 8 -17.25 -1.77 -10.08
CA GLN A 8 -15.94 -1.98 -9.46
C GLN A 8 -15.37 -3.37 -9.78
N HIS A 9 -16.19 -4.41 -9.73
CA HIS A 9 -15.79 -5.78 -10.07
C HIS A 9 -15.39 -5.90 -11.54
N SER A 10 -16.17 -5.31 -12.45
CA SER A 10 -15.84 -5.27 -13.88
C SER A 10 -14.53 -4.51 -14.14
N LEU A 11 -14.33 -3.36 -13.50
CA LEU A 11 -13.09 -2.60 -13.57
C LEU A 11 -11.89 -3.41 -13.05
N ALA A 12 -12.06 -4.12 -11.92
CA ALA A 12 -11.03 -4.96 -11.34
C ALA A 12 -10.64 -6.14 -12.24
N ILE A 13 -11.63 -6.82 -12.83
CA ILE A 13 -11.41 -7.86 -13.84
C ILE A 13 -10.65 -7.26 -15.03
N LYS A 14 -11.11 -6.13 -15.57
CA LYS A 14 -10.49 -5.49 -16.74
C LYS A 14 -9.04 -5.07 -16.45
N ALA A 15 -8.77 -4.52 -15.26
CA ALA A 15 -7.42 -4.16 -14.83
C ALA A 15 -6.52 -5.39 -14.68
N LYS A 16 -7.06 -6.53 -14.22
CA LYS A 16 -6.31 -7.78 -14.07
C LYS A 16 -5.97 -8.42 -15.41
N HIS A 17 -6.84 -8.33 -16.40
CA HIS A 17 -6.66 -8.96 -17.70
C HIS A 17 -5.96 -8.05 -18.73
N ASN A 18 -6.10 -6.74 -18.62
CA ASN A 18 -5.52 -5.76 -19.55
C ASN A 18 -4.68 -4.73 -18.78
N LEU A 19 -3.42 -5.09 -18.51
CA LEU A 19 -2.48 -4.28 -17.71
C LEU A 19 -2.15 -2.92 -18.34
N ASP A 20 -2.26 -2.79 -19.67
CA ASP A 20 -1.98 -1.55 -20.40
C ASP A 20 -3.24 -0.68 -20.60
N HIS A 21 -4.41 -1.11 -20.09
CA HIS A 21 -5.65 -0.35 -20.27
C HIS A 21 -5.67 0.90 -19.38
N GLN A 22 -5.81 2.07 -20.02
CA GLN A 22 -6.02 3.34 -19.33
C GLN A 22 -7.52 3.52 -19.05
N PHE A 23 -7.84 3.95 -17.83
CA PHE A 23 -9.21 4.20 -17.41
C PHE A 23 -9.47 5.70 -17.30
N ASP A 24 -10.17 6.26 -18.28
CA ASP A 24 -10.28 7.73 -18.44
C ASP A 24 -11.42 8.34 -17.60
N HIS A 25 -12.19 7.50 -16.91
CA HIS A 25 -13.43 7.92 -16.25
C HIS A 25 -13.51 7.55 -14.76
N LEU A 26 -12.40 7.09 -14.16
CA LEU A 26 -12.38 6.71 -12.74
C LEU A 26 -12.75 7.87 -11.82
N TYR A 27 -12.23 9.07 -12.10
CA TYR A 27 -12.53 10.24 -11.28
C TYR A 27 -14.02 10.62 -11.35
N ARG A 28 -14.60 10.54 -12.56
CA ARG A 28 -16.04 10.76 -12.77
C ARG A 28 -16.88 9.74 -12.01
N LEU A 29 -16.43 8.49 -11.96
CA LEU A 29 -17.08 7.43 -11.19
C LEU A 29 -17.05 7.75 -9.70
N ILE A 30 -15.88 8.11 -9.15
CA ILE A 30 -15.72 8.50 -7.74
C ILE A 30 -16.64 9.67 -7.36
N CYS A 31 -16.84 10.64 -8.26
CA CYS A 31 -17.71 11.79 -8.04
C CYS A 31 -19.21 11.47 -8.07
N ARG A 32 -19.63 10.25 -8.44
CA ARG A 32 -21.06 9.89 -8.45
C ARG A 32 -21.59 9.77 -7.03
N GLU A 33 -22.81 10.25 -6.84
CA GLU A 33 -23.48 10.22 -5.54
C GLU A 33 -23.55 8.79 -4.97
N GLU A 34 -23.92 7.82 -5.80
CA GLU A 34 -23.99 6.41 -5.42
C GLU A 34 -22.62 5.86 -4.95
N SER A 35 -21.52 6.31 -5.56
CA SER A 35 -20.17 5.89 -5.17
C SER A 35 -19.80 6.41 -3.80
N ILE A 36 -20.07 7.70 -3.55
CA ILE A 36 -19.81 8.34 -2.26
C ILE A 36 -20.70 7.72 -1.17
N ARG A 37 -22.00 7.52 -1.45
CA ARG A 37 -22.93 6.85 -0.53
C ARG A 37 -22.49 5.43 -0.18
N THR A 38 -22.08 4.65 -1.17
CA THR A 38 -21.62 3.28 -0.94
C THR A 38 -20.34 3.26 -0.09
N ALA A 39 -19.41 4.18 -0.34
CA ALA A 39 -18.22 4.33 0.48
C ALA A 39 -18.55 4.72 1.94
N ILE A 40 -19.46 5.69 2.15
CA ILE A 40 -19.91 6.09 3.49
C ILE A 40 -20.54 4.91 4.22
N LYS A 41 -21.44 4.16 3.57
CA LYS A 41 -22.07 2.97 4.14
C LYS A 41 -21.04 1.91 4.54
N ALA A 42 -20.05 1.67 3.68
CA ALA A 42 -18.96 0.77 3.99
C ALA A 42 -18.15 1.25 5.20
N VAL A 43 -17.80 2.53 5.29
CA VAL A 43 -17.08 3.07 6.46
C VAL A 43 -17.92 2.91 7.74
N LEU A 44 -19.21 3.23 7.69
CA LEU A 44 -20.13 3.14 8.84
C LEU A 44 -20.42 1.72 9.34
N SER A 45 -20.13 0.68 8.55
CA SER A 45 -20.26 -0.72 8.97
C SER A 45 -19.07 -1.22 9.80
N HIS A 46 -17.92 -0.55 9.73
CA HIS A 46 -16.73 -0.93 10.50
C HIS A 46 -16.87 -0.54 11.98
N GLN A 47 -16.29 -1.34 12.88
CA GLN A 47 -16.29 -1.05 14.33
C GLN A 47 -15.64 0.30 14.66
N GLY A 48 -14.63 0.71 13.89
CA GLY A 48 -13.93 1.98 14.03
C GLY A 48 -14.81 3.22 13.81
N ALA A 49 -15.96 3.10 13.14
CA ALA A 49 -16.87 4.22 12.89
C ALA A 49 -17.49 4.82 14.18
N ARG A 50 -17.42 4.11 15.31
CA ARG A 50 -17.85 4.63 16.62
C ARG A 50 -16.88 5.65 17.22
N THR A 51 -15.69 5.77 16.65
CA THR A 51 -14.60 6.61 17.16
C THR A 51 -14.48 7.86 16.28
N ALA A 52 -14.50 9.04 16.89
CA ALA A 52 -14.41 10.30 16.16
C ALA A 52 -13.04 10.47 15.50
N GLY A 53 -13.00 11.00 14.27
CA GLY A 53 -11.79 11.52 13.65
C GLY A 53 -11.35 12.87 14.23
N ILE A 54 -10.43 13.56 13.57
CA ILE A 54 -10.07 14.96 13.92
C ILE A 54 -11.25 15.90 13.63
N ASP A 55 -12.12 15.51 12.70
CA ASP A 55 -13.36 16.18 12.32
C ASP A 55 -14.50 16.01 13.35
N GLY A 56 -14.29 15.24 14.42
CA GLY A 56 -15.31 15.00 15.46
C GLY A 56 -16.49 14.12 14.99
N MET A 57 -16.48 13.65 13.73
CA MET A 57 -17.58 12.91 13.13
C MET A 57 -17.54 11.44 13.56
N THR A 58 -18.69 10.90 13.97
CA THR A 58 -18.86 9.50 14.34
C THR A 58 -20.07 8.89 13.63
N LYS A 59 -20.23 7.58 13.76
CA LYS A 59 -21.45 6.87 13.38
C LYS A 59 -22.72 7.48 14.02
N LYS A 60 -22.62 8.09 15.21
CA LYS A 60 -23.75 8.81 15.82
C LYS A 60 -24.03 10.12 15.09
N THR A 61 -23.00 10.84 14.65
CA THR A 61 -23.13 12.08 13.88
C THR A 61 -23.77 11.86 12.51
N LEU A 62 -23.58 10.66 11.93
CA LEU A 62 -24.17 10.24 10.66
C LEU A 62 -25.32 9.23 10.84
N ALA A 63 -26.01 9.26 11.98
CA ALA A 63 -27.08 8.30 12.30
C ALA A 63 -28.34 8.49 11.43
N THR A 64 -28.57 9.69 10.91
CA THR A 64 -29.74 10.02 10.08
C THR A 64 -29.39 10.02 8.59
N GLU A 65 -30.39 9.70 7.76
CA GLU A 65 -30.24 9.79 6.31
C GLU A 65 -29.97 11.23 5.85
N THR A 66 -30.54 12.22 6.54
CA THR A 66 -30.31 13.65 6.27
C THR A 66 -28.85 14.04 6.46
N ALA A 67 -28.22 13.67 7.58
CA ALA A 67 -26.81 13.96 7.85
C ALA A 67 -25.88 13.27 6.84
N GLN A 68 -26.20 12.03 6.46
CA GLN A 68 -25.47 11.33 5.40
C GLN A 68 -25.64 12.01 4.03
N ALA A 69 -26.85 12.48 3.70
CA ALA A 69 -27.12 13.16 2.44
C ALA A 69 -26.43 14.54 2.35
N GLU A 70 -26.30 15.26 3.46
CA GLU A 70 -25.53 16.51 3.53
C GLU A 70 -24.04 16.27 3.32
N LEU A 71 -23.46 15.28 4.01
CA LEU A 71 -22.06 14.90 3.83
C LEU A 71 -21.78 14.46 2.38
N VAL A 72 -22.68 13.68 1.78
CA VAL A 72 -22.58 13.27 0.38
C VAL A 72 -22.56 14.49 -0.55
N ARG A 73 -23.46 15.46 -0.34
CA ARG A 73 -23.52 16.69 -1.14
C ARG A 73 -22.24 17.50 -1.01
N GLU A 74 -21.74 17.68 0.22
CA GLU A 74 -20.50 18.41 0.50
C GLU A 74 -19.29 17.74 -0.18
N LEU A 75 -19.11 16.43 0.03
CA LEU A 75 -18.02 15.66 -0.56
C LEU A 75 -18.09 15.68 -2.08
N GLN A 76 -19.29 15.52 -2.64
CA GLN A 76 -19.48 15.57 -4.09
C GLN A 76 -19.12 16.94 -4.65
N ALA A 77 -19.53 18.03 -4.00
CA ALA A 77 -19.19 19.39 -4.42
C ALA A 77 -17.66 19.63 -4.38
N LYS A 78 -17.00 19.20 -3.29
CA LYS A 78 -15.54 19.28 -3.14
C LYS A 78 -14.78 18.43 -4.16
N LEU A 79 -15.28 17.25 -4.50
CA LEU A 79 -14.68 16.38 -5.52
C LEU A 79 -14.89 16.97 -6.92
N LYS A 80 -16.10 17.42 -7.27
CA LYS A 80 -16.38 18.04 -8.57
C LYS A 80 -15.55 19.31 -8.80
N SER A 81 -15.38 20.12 -7.76
CA SER A 81 -14.53 21.32 -7.80
C SER A 81 -13.03 21.05 -7.68
N LYS A 82 -12.61 19.78 -7.50
CA LYS A 82 -11.23 19.36 -7.22
C LYS A 82 -10.60 20.01 -5.97
N GLN A 83 -11.42 20.47 -5.04
CA GLN A 83 -10.99 21.11 -3.79
C GLN A 83 -10.99 20.14 -2.60
N PHE A 84 -11.38 18.87 -2.80
CA PHE A 84 -11.31 17.86 -1.75
C PHE A 84 -9.88 17.66 -1.25
N ARG A 85 -9.66 17.93 0.04
CA ARG A 85 -8.41 17.65 0.75
C ARG A 85 -8.71 16.67 1.89
N PRO A 86 -8.05 15.50 1.95
CA PRO A 86 -8.22 14.57 3.06
C PRO A 86 -7.73 15.22 4.35
N VAL A 87 -8.53 15.10 5.41
CA VAL A 87 -8.16 15.59 6.75
C VAL A 87 -7.09 14.65 7.33
N PRO A 88 -6.06 15.17 8.02
CA PRO A 88 -5.08 14.32 8.70
C PRO A 88 -5.76 13.36 9.68
N VAL A 89 -5.23 12.14 9.80
CA VAL A 89 -5.85 11.09 10.61
C VAL A 89 -5.53 11.28 12.09
N ARG A 90 -6.52 11.10 12.97
CA ARG A 90 -6.34 11.13 14.43
C ARG A 90 -5.50 9.94 14.86
N ARG A 91 -4.33 10.17 15.46
CA ARG A 91 -3.50 9.12 16.05
C ARG A 91 -4.19 8.58 17.31
N VAL A 92 -4.87 7.45 17.16
CA VAL A 92 -5.43 6.70 18.30
C VAL A 92 -4.46 5.58 18.65
N TYR A 93 -4.07 5.53 19.91
CA TYR A 93 -3.21 4.50 20.47
C TYR A 93 -4.07 3.37 21.03
N ILE A 94 -4.02 2.19 20.41
CA ILE A 94 -4.72 1.01 20.92
C ILE A 94 -3.72 0.17 21.75
N PRO A 95 -4.02 -0.14 23.02
CA PRO A 95 -3.18 -1.03 23.81
C PRO A 95 -3.18 -2.46 23.23
N LYS A 96 -1.99 -3.04 23.06
CA LYS A 96 -1.81 -4.47 22.78
C LYS A 96 -1.83 -5.26 24.10
N ALA A 97 -2.10 -6.56 24.02
CA ALA A 97 -2.03 -7.49 25.15
C ALA A 97 -0.65 -7.55 25.84
N ASN A 98 0.42 -7.09 25.16
CA ASN A 98 1.78 -7.04 25.69
C ASN A 98 2.19 -5.64 26.21
N GLY A 99 1.24 -4.74 26.47
CA GLY A 99 1.48 -3.40 27.02
C GLY A 99 1.97 -2.34 26.03
N LYS A 100 2.36 -2.72 24.80
CA LYS A 100 2.75 -1.77 23.74
C LYS A 100 1.51 -1.16 23.06
N GLN A 101 1.59 0.05 22.51
CA GLN A 101 0.46 0.69 21.82
C GLN A 101 0.60 0.66 20.29
N ARG A 102 -0.51 0.53 19.56
CA ARG A 102 -0.58 0.65 18.07
C ARG A 102 -1.08 2.04 17.67
N PRO A 103 -0.33 2.84 16.91
CA PRO A 103 -0.85 4.07 16.32
C PRO A 103 -1.68 3.76 15.06
N LEU A 104 -2.91 4.29 14.98
CA LEU A 104 -3.72 4.28 13.76
C LEU A 104 -3.60 5.60 13.00
N GLY A 105 -3.10 5.54 11.76
CA GLY A 105 -3.06 6.66 10.81
C GLY A 105 -2.80 6.16 9.40
N ILE A 106 -3.59 6.58 8.41
CA ILE A 106 -3.35 6.29 6.99
C ILE A 106 -2.46 7.42 6.43
N PRO A 107 -1.20 7.16 6.04
CA PRO A 107 -0.30 8.19 5.52
C PRO A 107 -0.70 8.66 4.11
N THR A 108 -0.22 9.85 3.72
CA THR A 108 -0.36 10.37 2.35
C THR A 108 0.39 9.48 1.35
N LEU A 109 0.06 9.53 0.06
CA LEU A 109 0.65 8.67 -0.98
C LEU A 109 2.19 8.74 -1.06
N LYS A 110 2.80 9.88 -0.71
CA LYS A 110 4.26 10.06 -0.66
C LYS A 110 4.90 9.48 0.61
N ASP A 111 4.11 9.32 1.67
CA ASP A 111 4.53 8.79 2.98
C ASP A 111 4.12 7.33 3.17
N ARG A 112 3.53 6.69 2.15
CA ARG A 112 3.11 5.29 2.22
C ARG A 112 4.31 4.39 2.02
N GLN A 113 4.73 3.78 3.10
CA GLN A 113 5.64 2.65 3.06
C GLN A 113 5.08 1.54 2.17
N LEU A 114 5.97 0.93 1.37
CA LEU A 114 5.67 -0.31 0.68
C LEU A 114 5.74 -1.48 1.68
N CYS A 115 4.64 -2.22 1.82
CA CYS A 115 4.57 -3.38 2.71
C CYS A 115 5.52 -4.49 2.21
N TRP A 116 6.51 -4.87 3.02
CA TRP A 116 7.49 -5.89 2.64
C TRP A 116 6.89 -7.28 2.46
N ALA A 117 5.71 -7.55 3.02
CA ALA A 117 5.00 -8.80 2.72
C ALA A 117 4.57 -8.87 1.24
N HIS A 118 4.22 -7.74 0.62
CA HIS A 118 3.96 -7.68 -0.82
C HIS A 118 5.25 -7.78 -1.62
N LEU A 119 6.30 -7.09 -1.18
CA LEU A 119 7.60 -7.14 -1.85
C LEU A 119 8.19 -8.56 -1.87
N LYS A 120 8.13 -9.25 -0.73
CA LYS A 120 8.52 -10.66 -0.59
C LYS A 120 7.77 -11.54 -1.58
N ARG A 121 6.44 -11.37 -1.72
CA ARG A 121 5.65 -12.13 -2.70
C ARG A 121 6.09 -11.87 -4.14
N GLU A 122 6.42 -10.63 -4.49
CA GLU A 122 6.93 -10.32 -5.82
C GLU A 122 8.32 -10.94 -6.06
N PHE A 123 9.21 -10.92 -5.07
CA PHE A 123 10.52 -11.57 -5.16
C PHE A 123 10.40 -13.10 -5.31
N ILE A 124 9.51 -13.72 -4.54
CA ILE A 124 9.21 -15.16 -4.67
C ILE A 124 8.68 -15.47 -6.07
N LYS A 125 7.70 -14.71 -6.58
CA LYS A 125 7.18 -14.89 -7.95
C LYS A 125 8.25 -14.72 -9.02
N ILE A 126 9.24 -13.86 -8.81
CA ILE A 126 10.38 -13.72 -9.73
C ILE A 126 11.26 -14.97 -9.63
N SER A 127 11.53 -15.47 -8.42
CA SER A 127 12.33 -16.68 -8.18
C SER A 127 11.72 -17.97 -8.75
N GLU A 128 10.39 -18.00 -8.91
CA GLU A 128 9.67 -19.13 -9.52
C GLU A 128 9.76 -19.15 -11.05
N ARG A 129 10.23 -18.07 -11.69
CA ARG A 129 10.37 -17.99 -13.15
C ARG A 129 11.68 -18.63 -13.61
N PRO A 130 11.75 -19.20 -14.82
CA PRO A 130 12.96 -19.88 -15.30
C PRO A 130 14.10 -18.91 -15.66
N GLY A 131 15.31 -19.47 -15.80
CA GLY A 131 16.51 -18.77 -16.28
C GLY A 131 16.98 -17.67 -15.34
N VAL A 132 17.46 -16.57 -15.92
CA VAL A 132 17.98 -15.40 -15.19
C VAL A 132 16.99 -14.84 -14.16
N CYS A 133 15.68 -14.95 -14.42
CA CYS A 133 14.67 -14.49 -13.46
C CYS A 133 14.77 -15.25 -12.14
N LYS A 134 15.00 -16.57 -12.18
CA LYS A 134 15.19 -17.40 -10.99
C LYS A 134 16.33 -16.87 -10.15
N GLU A 135 17.49 -16.67 -10.77
CA GLU A 135 18.71 -16.24 -10.09
C GLU A 135 18.52 -14.87 -9.43
N LEU A 136 17.99 -13.89 -10.17
CA LEU A 136 17.69 -12.56 -9.64
C LEU A 136 16.69 -12.62 -8.50
N GLY A 137 15.60 -13.38 -8.66
CA GLY A 137 14.56 -13.55 -7.65
C GLY A 137 15.08 -14.19 -6.37
N THR A 138 15.86 -15.27 -6.48
CA THR A 138 16.47 -15.95 -5.33
C THR A 138 17.40 -15.01 -4.56
N ARG A 139 18.23 -14.23 -5.27
CA ARG A 139 19.13 -13.25 -4.62
C ARG A 139 18.34 -12.11 -3.95
N LEU A 140 17.24 -11.66 -4.55
CA LEU A 140 16.34 -10.67 -3.94
C LEU A 140 15.69 -11.21 -2.66
N VAL A 141 15.22 -12.46 -2.67
CA VAL A 141 14.67 -13.13 -1.47
C VAL A 141 15.73 -13.22 -0.38
N GLN A 142 16.95 -13.65 -0.69
CA GLN A 142 18.05 -13.72 0.29
C GLN A 142 18.35 -12.37 0.96
N GLN A 143 18.36 -11.27 0.19
CA GLN A 143 18.58 -9.93 0.76
C GLN A 143 17.40 -9.51 1.66
N GLN A 144 16.17 -9.86 1.27
CA GLN A 144 15.00 -9.62 2.10
C GLN A 144 15.06 -10.41 3.42
N GLU A 145 15.53 -11.65 3.41
CA GLU A 145 15.68 -12.47 4.61
C GLU A 145 16.69 -11.86 5.58
N LYS A 146 17.88 -11.47 5.08
CA LYS A 146 18.88 -10.74 5.86
C LYS A 146 18.32 -9.46 6.50
N LEU A 147 17.53 -8.69 5.74
CA LEU A 147 16.88 -7.48 6.25
C LEU A 147 15.97 -7.79 7.45
N PHE A 148 15.21 -8.88 7.35
CA PHE A 148 14.25 -9.26 8.38
C PHE A 148 14.90 -9.89 9.60
N GLU A 149 16.00 -10.62 9.45
CA GLU A 149 16.83 -11.08 10.57
C GLU A 149 17.36 -9.89 11.38
N LEU A 150 17.90 -8.87 10.70
CA LEU A 150 18.32 -7.64 11.36
C LEU A 150 17.14 -6.91 12.02
N TRP A 151 15.98 -6.85 11.38
CA TRP A 151 14.78 -6.25 11.96
C TRP A 151 14.32 -6.97 13.24
N GLN A 152 14.35 -8.31 13.28
CA GLN A 152 14.01 -9.07 14.50
C GLN A 152 14.90 -8.66 15.67
N ARG A 153 16.21 -8.50 15.42
CA ARG A 153 17.17 -8.04 16.44
C ARG A 153 16.89 -6.61 16.94
N VAL A 154 16.37 -5.73 16.08
CA VAL A 154 15.91 -4.41 16.52
C VAL A 154 14.64 -4.53 17.37
N SER A 155 13.74 -5.43 17.00
CA SER A 155 12.45 -5.63 17.68
C SER A 155 12.60 -6.25 19.08
N ASP A 156 13.56 -7.16 19.26
CA ASP A 156 13.87 -7.79 20.55
C ASP A 156 14.89 -7.00 21.40
N GLY A 157 15.51 -5.96 20.82
CA GLY A 157 16.43 -5.06 21.50
C GLY A 157 17.91 -5.49 21.47
N THR A 158 18.25 -6.58 20.78
CA THR A 158 19.63 -7.07 20.63
C THR A 158 20.46 -6.32 19.57
N LEU A 159 19.84 -5.38 18.82
CA LEU A 159 20.51 -4.50 17.87
C LEU A 159 19.99 -3.07 18.02
N ALA A 160 20.91 -2.12 18.20
CA ALA A 160 20.55 -0.70 18.24
C ALA A 160 20.07 -0.23 16.86
N ARG A 161 19.11 0.69 16.85
CA ARG A 161 18.52 1.17 15.61
C ARG A 161 19.51 1.94 14.71
N GLY A 162 20.49 2.60 15.31
CA GLY A 162 21.59 3.24 14.57
C GLY A 162 22.40 2.23 13.77
N ASP A 163 22.83 1.14 14.40
CA ASP A 163 23.56 0.06 13.75
C ASP A 163 22.73 -0.64 12.67
N PHE A 164 21.43 -0.82 12.93
CA PHE A 164 20.50 -1.34 11.93
C PHE A 164 20.46 -0.47 10.67
N ILE A 165 20.37 0.86 10.81
CA ILE A 165 20.37 1.79 9.68
C ILE A 165 21.64 1.63 8.84
N GLU A 166 22.81 1.50 9.50
CA GLU A 166 24.09 1.30 8.81
C GLU A 166 24.15 -0.05 8.07
N LEU A 167 23.79 -1.14 8.74
CA LEU A 167 23.80 -2.49 8.13
C LEU A 167 22.84 -2.60 6.94
N VAL A 168 21.71 -1.90 6.99
CA VAL A 168 20.71 -1.91 5.90
C VAL A 168 21.23 -1.20 4.65
N LYS A 169 22.21 -0.29 4.74
CA LYS A 169 22.78 0.37 3.54
C LYS A 169 23.28 -0.64 2.52
N ASP A 170 23.94 -1.69 2.98
CA ASP A 170 24.51 -2.73 2.09
C ASP A 170 23.43 -3.60 1.47
N ILE A 171 22.40 -3.94 2.24
CA ILE A 171 21.23 -4.68 1.75
C ILE A 171 20.50 -3.85 0.69
N ARG A 172 20.28 -2.56 0.97
CA ARG A 172 19.65 -1.61 0.04
C ARG A 172 20.44 -1.51 -1.26
N ARG A 173 21.76 -1.35 -1.20
CA ARG A 173 22.63 -1.33 -2.39
C ARG A 173 22.49 -2.61 -3.21
N GLN A 174 22.49 -3.77 -2.57
CA GLN A 174 22.37 -5.07 -3.25
C GLN A 174 20.99 -5.25 -3.90
N ILE A 175 19.90 -4.92 -3.20
CA ILE A 175 18.54 -5.00 -3.76
C ILE A 175 18.40 -4.06 -4.96
N VAL A 176 18.84 -2.80 -4.85
CA VAL A 176 18.78 -1.84 -5.96
C VAL A 176 19.60 -2.33 -7.16
N SER A 177 20.80 -2.85 -6.92
CA SER A 177 21.64 -3.41 -8.00
C SER A 177 20.96 -4.59 -8.72
N LEU A 178 20.33 -5.51 -7.99
CA LEU A 178 19.60 -6.64 -8.58
C LEU A 178 18.38 -6.18 -9.38
N LEU A 179 17.63 -5.21 -8.85
CA LEU A 179 16.49 -4.63 -9.56
C LEU A 179 16.94 -3.90 -10.84
N GLN A 180 18.08 -3.20 -10.80
CA GLN A 180 18.64 -2.51 -11.97
C GLN A 180 19.10 -3.51 -13.04
N GLN A 181 19.85 -4.55 -12.66
CA GLN A 181 20.24 -5.64 -13.56
C GLN A 181 19.02 -6.23 -14.28
N ALA A 182 17.92 -6.47 -13.56
CA ALA A 182 16.67 -6.92 -14.16
C ALA A 182 16.03 -5.86 -15.08
N ALA A 183 16.07 -4.59 -14.70
CA ALA A 183 15.46 -3.49 -15.44
C ALA A 183 16.16 -3.15 -16.75
N ASP A 184 17.46 -3.47 -16.86
CA ASP A 184 18.32 -3.19 -18.00
C ASP A 184 18.12 -4.16 -19.17
N TYR A 185 17.45 -5.30 -18.95
CA TYR A 185 17.07 -6.20 -20.04
C TYR A 185 16.13 -5.50 -21.04
N GLU A 186 16.49 -5.60 -22.32
CA GLU A 186 15.66 -5.11 -23.41
C GLU A 186 14.43 -6.00 -23.60
N ILE A 187 13.26 -5.37 -23.66
CA ILE A 187 11.98 -6.05 -23.84
C ILE A 187 11.10 -5.23 -24.76
N THR A 188 10.22 -5.88 -25.52
CA THR A 188 9.23 -5.16 -26.32
C THR A 188 7.96 -4.86 -25.51
N SER A 189 7.20 -3.85 -25.92
CA SER A 189 5.96 -3.43 -25.25
C SER A 189 4.86 -4.49 -25.28
N LYS A 190 4.87 -5.42 -26.24
CA LYS A 190 3.89 -6.51 -26.36
C LYS A 190 4.39 -7.87 -25.84
N GLU A 191 5.65 -7.94 -25.39
CA GLU A 191 6.25 -9.18 -24.91
C GLU A 191 5.61 -9.66 -23.60
N LYS A 192 5.23 -10.94 -23.55
CA LYS A 192 4.56 -11.58 -22.40
C LYS A 192 5.42 -12.65 -21.70
N THR A 193 6.71 -12.71 -22.05
CA THR A 193 7.65 -13.68 -21.49
C THR A 193 7.81 -13.51 -19.97
N PRO A 194 8.26 -14.55 -19.25
CA PRO A 194 8.62 -14.41 -17.83
C PRO A 194 9.64 -13.28 -17.59
N LEU A 195 10.61 -13.12 -18.50
CA LEU A 195 11.59 -12.04 -18.46
C LEU A 195 10.92 -10.67 -18.57
N ALA A 196 10.09 -10.44 -19.59
CA ALA A 196 9.38 -9.18 -19.75
C ALA A 196 8.53 -8.78 -18.55
N LYS A 197 7.89 -9.75 -17.90
CA LYS A 197 7.19 -9.51 -16.62
C LYS A 197 8.15 -9.11 -15.51
N THR A 198 9.34 -9.72 -15.43
CA THR A 198 10.35 -9.44 -14.40
C THR A 198 10.90 -8.04 -14.55
N VAL A 199 11.29 -7.68 -15.78
CA VAL A 199 11.78 -6.34 -16.13
C VAL A 199 10.75 -5.26 -15.73
N ARG A 200 9.47 -5.44 -16.11
CA ARG A 200 8.41 -4.48 -15.78
C ARG A 200 8.20 -4.35 -14.27
N THR A 201 8.15 -5.47 -13.54
CA THR A 201 8.05 -5.44 -12.07
C THR A 201 9.23 -4.68 -11.47
N CYS A 202 10.46 -4.97 -11.88
CA CYS A 202 11.66 -4.31 -11.33
C CYS A 202 11.70 -2.81 -11.65
N ARG A 203 11.34 -2.40 -12.87
CA ARG A 203 11.19 -0.97 -13.24
C ARG A 203 10.15 -0.26 -12.38
N GLN A 204 9.03 -0.91 -12.06
CA GLN A 204 8.01 -0.32 -11.20
C GLN A 204 8.48 -0.21 -9.76
N LEU A 205 9.20 -1.22 -9.26
CA LEU A 205 9.78 -1.23 -7.92
C LEU A 205 10.83 -0.12 -7.74
N LEU A 206 11.69 0.11 -8.74
CA LEU A 206 12.70 1.18 -8.71
C LEU A 206 12.06 2.58 -8.60
N LYS A 207 10.90 2.83 -9.22
CA LYS A 207 10.17 4.12 -9.10
C LYS A 207 9.70 4.43 -7.69
N VAL A 208 9.51 3.41 -6.85
CA VAL A 208 9.00 3.53 -5.48
C VAL A 208 10.01 3.05 -4.44
N GLU A 209 11.29 2.95 -4.82
CA GLU A 209 12.37 2.41 -4.01
C GLU A 209 12.46 3.09 -2.63
N GLY A 210 12.37 4.42 -2.57
CA GLY A 210 12.42 5.17 -1.31
C GLY A 210 11.33 4.75 -0.31
N ALA A 211 10.16 4.34 -0.80
CA ALA A 211 9.05 3.91 0.05
C ALA A 211 9.29 2.53 0.70
N MET A 212 10.21 1.72 0.18
CA MET A 212 10.54 0.41 0.77
C MET A 212 11.24 0.57 2.12
N TRP A 213 11.97 1.67 2.32
CA TRP A 213 12.91 1.82 3.43
C TRP A 213 12.39 2.67 4.58
N LEU A 214 11.16 3.19 4.50
CA LEU A 214 10.63 4.10 5.52
C LEU A 214 10.64 3.51 6.95
N PHE A 215 10.43 2.20 7.12
CA PHE A 215 10.51 1.54 8.44
C PHE A 215 11.92 1.45 9.02
N VAL A 216 12.94 1.61 8.19
CA VAL A 216 14.34 1.57 8.63
C VAL A 216 14.65 2.85 9.39
N THR A 217 14.25 3.99 8.84
CA THR A 217 14.57 5.30 9.39
C THR A 217 13.50 5.82 10.35
N THR A 218 12.22 5.47 10.15
CA THR A 218 11.10 6.11 10.88
C THR A 218 10.69 5.33 12.12
N PRO A 219 10.87 5.87 13.35
CA PRO A 219 10.52 5.14 14.58
C PRO A 219 9.04 4.74 14.61
N GLY A 220 8.74 3.53 15.09
CA GLY A 220 7.37 3.03 15.25
C GLY A 220 6.67 2.59 13.96
N VAL A 221 7.37 2.60 12.82
CA VAL A 221 6.89 2.06 11.55
C VAL A 221 7.38 0.61 11.41
N GLU A 222 6.46 -0.31 11.14
CA GLU A 222 6.73 -1.75 10.99
C GLU A 222 6.95 -2.11 9.51
N PRO A 223 7.87 -3.03 9.15
CA PRO A 223 8.14 -3.43 7.76
C PRO A 223 6.95 -4.10 7.07
N THR A 224 6.05 -4.72 7.85
CA THR A 224 4.88 -5.43 7.34
C THR A 224 3.62 -4.88 7.97
N ASN A 225 2.58 -4.69 7.16
CA ASN A 225 1.25 -4.30 7.61
C ASN A 225 0.50 -5.50 8.22
N ASN A 226 1.22 -6.47 8.81
CA ASN A 226 0.64 -7.69 9.38
C ASN A 226 -0.04 -7.37 10.73
N ALA A 227 -1.20 -6.72 10.64
CA ALA A 227 -2.29 -6.87 11.59
C ALA A 227 -3.36 -7.80 11.01
N ALA A 228 -2.92 -8.92 10.42
CA ALA A 228 -3.76 -10.04 10.02
C ALA A 228 -2.95 -11.33 10.21
N LEU A 229 -2.98 -11.86 11.43
CA LEU A 229 -3.92 -12.93 11.78
C LEU A 229 -4.57 -12.54 13.12
#